data_AF-A0A2M7G2N4-F1
#
_entry.id   AF-A0A2M7G2N4-F1
#
_cell.length_a   1.000
_cell.length_b   1.000
_cell.length_c   1.000
_cell.angle_alpha   90.00
_cell.angle_beta   90.00
_cell.angle_gamma   90.00
#
_symmetry.space_group_name_H-M   'P 1'
#
loop_
_entity.id
_entity.type
_entity.pdbx_description
1 polymer ?
#
loop_
_entity_poly.entity_id
_entity_poly.type
_entity_poly.pdbx_seq_one_letter_code
_entity_poly.pdbx_strand_id
1 'polypeptide(L)'
;MKRNYKEKQVHILVGCADARDLSRIYIQALIETIKEYEAKGIQIEFHKIRTPGSFVTPDVITDLKDIFEQHQRLSEDGIPHSYFVHVQAHGELVGECSEDFACLTHEVAIKEGSSLNCGMLGATKVALELEKLLLEQEPRFALPGQGHITLRHEQDIRVLLREVYAFNGYFAGDWVRSIDDLRTHPRTQRAALEHAARHDATLKNLNIQITANIKDYQQHALIRVDGGEPEVPFWHDFHLRLREKAKRESLTGDLAMAQASTQKPLAGLICTSPYLSSRLLAKQYYLEYKGLKPNQTISNTIFKLRGNSFDMPMIPFGPYTIAGYFYGVKFLGLTDQLVMGNDQEQTQRIIQKIKRDPIMSFITEHFGVELISISHRELEQREKSLLQFADYELMLLEHERLYAA
;
A
#
# COMPACT_ATOMS: atom_id res chain seq x y z
N MET A 1 -27.58 -13.61 18.41
CA MET A 1 -26.69 -14.26 19.39
C MET A 1 -25.40 -13.43 19.47
N LYS A 2 -25.08 -12.82 20.61
CA LYS A 2 -23.75 -12.21 20.80
C LYS A 2 -22.72 -13.35 20.83
N ARG A 3 -21.82 -13.40 19.84
CA ARG A 3 -20.69 -14.34 19.86
C ARG A 3 -19.80 -13.95 21.03
N ASN A 4 -19.43 -14.93 21.87
CA ASN A 4 -18.60 -14.69 23.05
C ASN A 4 -17.12 -14.87 22.64
N TYR A 5 -16.50 -13.80 22.17
CA TYR A 5 -15.10 -13.82 21.76
C TYR A 5 -14.18 -13.77 22.99
N LYS A 6 -13.09 -14.52 22.95
CA LYS A 6 -12.06 -14.60 24.01
C LYS A 6 -10.96 -13.57 23.81
N GLU A 7 -10.72 -13.19 22.57
CA GLU A 7 -9.63 -12.30 22.16
C GLU A 7 -10.04 -11.60 20.86
N LYS A 8 -9.56 -10.36 20.68
CA LYS A 8 -9.57 -9.65 19.41
C LYS A 8 -8.13 -9.42 18.94
N GLN A 9 -7.82 -9.85 17.73
CA GLN A 9 -6.50 -9.68 17.12
C GLN A 9 -6.59 -8.66 15.98
N VAL A 10 -5.81 -7.59 16.08
CA VAL A 10 -5.70 -6.55 15.05
C VAL A 10 -4.42 -6.80 14.26
N HIS A 11 -4.56 -7.25 13.01
CA HIS A 11 -3.48 -7.52 12.08
C HIS A 11 -3.37 -6.39 11.07
N ILE A 12 -2.19 -5.77 10.96
CA ILE A 12 -1.93 -4.71 9.99
C ILE A 12 -0.79 -5.13 9.07
N LEU A 13 -1.09 -5.32 7.79
CA LEU A 13 -0.08 -5.57 6.76
C LEU A 13 0.49 -4.25 6.24
N VAL A 14 1.76 -3.97 6.54
CA VAL A 14 2.55 -2.91 5.89
C VAL A 14 3.25 -3.52 4.68
N GLY A 15 2.65 -3.35 3.52
CA GLY A 15 3.10 -3.99 2.28
C GLY A 15 3.25 -3.03 1.12
N CYS A 16 4.01 -3.46 0.10
CA CYS A 16 4.22 -2.69 -1.11
C CYS A 16 2.89 -2.35 -1.81
N ALA A 17 2.82 -1.21 -2.50
CA ALA A 17 1.70 -0.82 -3.35
C ALA A 17 1.68 -1.58 -4.71
N ASP A 18 2.09 -2.85 -4.73
CA ASP A 18 2.14 -3.63 -5.96
C ASP A 18 0.72 -3.96 -6.46
N ALA A 19 0.48 -3.72 -7.75
CA ALA A 19 -0.80 -3.92 -8.38
C ALA A 19 -1.28 -5.38 -8.37
N ARG A 20 -0.36 -6.35 -8.23
CA ARG A 20 -0.62 -7.80 -8.18
C ARG A 20 -1.07 -8.28 -6.80
N ASP A 21 -0.92 -7.47 -5.76
CA ASP A 21 -1.44 -7.80 -4.44
C ASP A 21 -2.97 -7.66 -4.40
N LEU A 22 -3.63 -8.62 -3.72
CA LEU A 22 -5.09 -8.81 -3.63
C LEU A 22 -5.69 -9.51 -4.86
N SER A 23 -5.09 -10.62 -5.29
CA SER A 23 -5.79 -11.56 -6.18
C SER A 23 -7.05 -12.11 -5.51
N ARG A 24 -7.99 -12.63 -6.30
CA ARG A 24 -9.18 -13.33 -5.78
C ARG A 24 -8.79 -14.42 -4.76
N ILE A 25 -7.73 -15.17 -5.06
CA ILE A 25 -7.20 -16.20 -4.16
C ILE A 25 -6.78 -15.63 -2.81
N TYR A 26 -6.11 -14.48 -2.79
CA TYR A 26 -5.68 -13.83 -1.56
C TYR A 26 -6.89 -13.52 -0.65
N ILE A 27 -7.94 -12.93 -1.23
CA ILE A 27 -9.15 -12.56 -0.50
C ILE A 27 -9.86 -13.82 0.04
N GLN A 28 -10.03 -14.84 -0.80
CA GLN A 28 -10.67 -16.09 -0.40
C GLN A 28 -9.89 -16.79 0.73
N ALA A 29 -8.56 -16.87 0.62
CA ALA A 29 -7.73 -17.44 1.66
C ALA A 29 -7.86 -16.67 2.99
N LEU A 30 -7.88 -15.34 2.93
CA LEU A 30 -8.02 -14.50 4.11
C LEU A 30 -9.37 -14.74 4.82
N ILE A 31 -10.47 -14.71 4.07
CA ILE A 31 -11.83 -14.90 4.61
C ILE A 31 -11.98 -16.27 5.27
N GLU A 32 -11.50 -17.32 4.62
CA GLU A 32 -11.58 -18.67 5.16
C GLU A 32 -10.78 -18.81 6.45
N THR A 33 -9.59 -18.22 6.52
CA THR A 33 -8.78 -18.22 7.75
C THR A 33 -9.45 -17.40 8.85
N ILE A 34 -10.03 -16.23 8.54
CA ILE A 34 -10.79 -15.43 9.53
C ILE A 34 -11.95 -16.25 10.11
N LYS A 35 -12.76 -16.90 9.26
CA LYS A 35 -13.89 -17.74 9.71
C LYS A 35 -13.44 -18.87 10.63
N GLU A 36 -12.28 -19.46 10.36
CA GLU A 36 -11.71 -20.51 11.20
C GLU A 36 -11.32 -19.99 12.59
N TYR A 37 -10.68 -18.81 12.65
CA TYR A 37 -10.28 -18.19 13.92
C TYR A 37 -11.49 -17.67 14.72
N GLU A 38 -12.50 -17.14 14.04
CA GLU A 38 -13.77 -16.77 14.67
C GLU A 38 -14.46 -17.99 15.31
N ALA A 39 -14.41 -19.16 14.66
CA ALA A 39 -14.94 -20.40 15.23
C ALA A 39 -14.16 -20.86 16.48
N LYS A 40 -12.89 -20.47 16.61
CA LYS A 40 -12.06 -20.68 17.82
C LYS A 40 -12.33 -19.63 18.91
N GLY A 41 -13.20 -18.65 18.65
CA GLY A 41 -13.52 -17.56 19.56
C GLY A 41 -12.55 -16.38 19.50
N ILE A 42 -11.78 -16.25 18.40
CA ILE A 42 -10.84 -15.16 18.18
C ILE A 42 -11.41 -14.25 17.08
N GLN A 43 -11.70 -13.00 17.41
CA GLN A 43 -12.12 -12.02 16.42
C GLN A 43 -10.88 -11.48 15.70
N ILE A 44 -10.88 -11.52 14.37
CA ILE A 44 -9.77 -11.01 13.55
C ILE A 44 -10.19 -9.72 12.87
N GLU A 45 -9.42 -8.66 13.09
CA GLU A 45 -9.48 -7.42 12.34
C GLU A 45 -8.25 -7.32 11.44
N PHE A 46 -8.46 -7.19 10.12
CA PHE A 46 -7.37 -7.14 9.15
C PHE A 46 -7.32 -5.80 8.41
N HIS A 47 -6.18 -5.12 8.51
CA HIS A 47 -5.90 -3.83 7.89
C HIS A 47 -4.70 -3.94 6.95
N LYS A 48 -4.65 -3.04 5.97
CA LYS A 48 -3.51 -2.98 5.04
C LYS A 48 -3.06 -1.55 4.81
N ILE A 49 -1.80 -1.27 5.14
CA ILE A 49 -1.11 -0.03 4.79
C ILE A 49 -0.27 -0.31 3.54
N ARG A 50 -0.52 0.49 2.50
CA ARG A 50 0.21 0.41 1.23
C ARG A 50 1.26 1.50 1.21
N THR A 51 2.52 1.10 1.31
CA THR A 51 3.65 2.03 1.21
C THR A 51 4.63 1.51 0.16
N PRO A 52 5.16 2.34 -0.75
CA PRO A 52 6.10 1.89 -1.76
C PRO A 52 7.26 1.13 -1.11
N GLY A 53 7.53 -0.08 -1.59
CA GLY A 53 8.67 -0.88 -1.11
C GLY A 53 8.56 -1.32 0.35
N SER A 54 7.43 -1.10 1.02
CA SER A 54 7.27 -1.43 2.44
C SER A 54 8.17 -0.60 3.38
N PHE A 55 8.58 0.61 2.95
CA PHE A 55 9.32 1.55 3.79
C PHE A 55 8.44 2.04 4.95
N VAL A 56 8.97 1.93 6.18
CA VAL A 56 8.33 2.46 7.39
C VAL A 56 8.71 3.93 7.52
N THR A 57 7.86 4.80 6.97
CA THR A 57 8.00 6.26 7.03
C THR A 57 7.16 6.84 8.18
N PRO A 58 7.33 8.12 8.53
CA PRO A 58 6.44 8.79 9.50
C PRO A 58 4.95 8.67 9.16
N ASP A 59 4.58 8.70 7.88
CA ASP A 59 3.19 8.50 7.44
C ASP A 59 2.65 7.12 7.82
N VAL A 60 3.48 6.07 7.68
CA VAL A 60 3.10 4.71 8.10
C VAL A 60 2.89 4.64 9.61
N ILE A 61 3.72 5.34 10.40
CA ILE A 61 3.57 5.40 11.86
C ILE A 61 2.26 6.09 12.24
N THR A 62 1.92 7.21 11.59
CA THR A 62 0.64 7.90 11.78
C THR A 62 -0.53 7.00 11.43
N ASP A 63 -0.49 6.35 10.26
CA ASP A 63 -1.55 5.41 9.83
C ASP A 63 -1.75 4.27 10.84
N LEU A 64 -0.68 3.73 11.43
CA LEU A 64 -0.75 2.71 12.47
C LEU A 64 -1.42 3.24 13.75
N LYS A 65 -1.06 4.45 14.18
CA LYS A 65 -1.64 5.09 15.38
C LYS A 65 -3.14 5.29 15.21
N ASP A 66 -3.57 5.80 14.05
CA ASP A 66 -4.99 6.01 13.76
C ASP A 66 -5.78 4.69 13.84
N ILE A 67 -5.25 3.61 13.26
CA ILE A 67 -5.90 2.29 13.28
C ILE A 67 -6.00 1.76 14.72
N PHE A 68 -4.91 1.80 15.48
CA PHE A 68 -4.93 1.30 16.86
C PHE A 68 -5.86 2.13 17.76
N GLU A 69 -5.85 3.45 17.63
CA GLU A 69 -6.71 4.35 18.40
C GLU A 69 -8.20 4.09 18.12
N GLN A 70 -8.56 3.86 16.84
CA GLN A 70 -9.92 3.47 16.47
C GLN A 70 -10.34 2.18 17.17
N HIS A 71 -9.52 1.12 17.13
CA HIS A 71 -9.86 -0.15 17.77
C HIS A 71 -9.93 -0.06 19.30
N GLN A 72 -9.09 0.76 19.92
CA GLN A 72 -9.15 0.99 21.37
C GLN A 72 -10.41 1.74 21.79
N ARG A 73 -10.85 2.73 21.01
CA ARG A 73 -12.07 3.51 21.30
C ARG A 73 -13.35 2.69 21.14
N LEU A 74 -13.38 1.81 20.14
CA LEU A 74 -14.54 0.99 19.80
C LEU A 74 -14.65 -0.29 20.64
N SER A 75 -13.65 -0.57 21.48
CA SER A 75 -13.65 -1.72 22.38
C SER A 75 -14.56 -1.49 23.59
N GLU A 76 -15.88 -1.61 23.41
CA GLU A 76 -16.86 -1.54 24.51
C GLU A 76 -16.97 -2.86 25.31
N ASP A 77 -16.36 -3.93 24.81
CA ASP A 77 -16.71 -5.30 25.16
C ASP A 77 -15.86 -5.90 26.28
N GLY A 78 -14.78 -5.21 26.71
CA GLY A 78 -13.80 -5.73 27.68
C GLY A 78 -12.93 -6.89 27.17
N ILE A 79 -12.99 -7.20 25.87
CA ILE A 79 -12.22 -8.29 25.24
C ILE A 79 -10.74 -7.87 25.12
N PRO A 80 -9.78 -8.73 25.52
CA PRO A 80 -8.35 -8.45 25.34
C PRO A 80 -7.97 -8.25 23.86
N HIS A 81 -7.11 -7.27 23.60
CA HIS A 81 -6.62 -6.94 22.27
C HIS A 81 -5.15 -7.34 22.09
N SER A 82 -4.85 -8.03 21.00
CA SER A 82 -3.49 -8.32 20.54
C SER A 82 -3.23 -7.59 19.22
N TYR A 83 -2.07 -6.95 19.09
CA TYR A 83 -1.73 -6.11 17.95
C TYR A 83 -0.56 -6.71 17.19
N PHE A 84 -0.75 -6.94 15.89
CA PHE A 84 0.25 -7.52 15.01
C PHE A 84 0.49 -6.60 13.82
N VAL A 85 1.76 -6.31 13.52
CA VAL A 85 2.15 -5.58 12.31
C VAL A 85 3.07 -6.44 11.46
N HIS A 86 2.69 -6.66 10.21
CA HIS A 86 3.41 -7.50 9.26
C HIS A 86 4.11 -6.61 8.24
N VAL A 87 5.43 -6.44 8.37
CA VAL A 87 6.23 -5.74 7.38
C VAL A 87 6.59 -6.72 6.27
N GLN A 88 6.03 -6.53 5.08
CA GLN A 88 6.16 -7.49 3.98
C GLN A 88 6.66 -6.82 2.71
N ALA A 89 7.86 -7.19 2.25
CA ALA A 89 8.29 -6.89 0.88
C ALA A 89 7.86 -8.01 -0.09
N HIS A 90 8.15 -7.87 -1.39
CA HIS A 90 7.87 -8.90 -2.39
C HIS A 90 8.98 -9.02 -3.43
N GLY A 91 9.12 -10.21 -4.02
CA GLY A 91 10.03 -10.47 -5.13
C GLY A 91 9.95 -11.92 -5.63
N GLU A 92 10.89 -12.31 -6.48
CA GLU A 92 11.13 -13.71 -6.83
C GLU A 92 12.40 -14.19 -6.10
N LEU A 93 12.26 -15.29 -5.37
CA LEU A 93 13.30 -15.80 -4.51
C LEU A 93 13.86 -17.13 -5.06
N VAL A 94 15.15 -17.33 -4.84
CA VAL A 94 15.88 -18.56 -5.14
C VAL A 94 16.63 -18.99 -3.89
N GLY A 95 16.46 -20.24 -3.46
CA GLY A 95 17.08 -20.74 -2.24
C GLY A 95 16.30 -21.91 -1.62
N GLU A 96 16.89 -22.49 -0.58
CA GLU A 96 16.26 -23.54 0.22
C GLU A 96 15.80 -22.93 1.54
N CYS A 97 14.52 -23.12 1.84
CA CYS A 97 13.88 -22.63 3.06
C CYS A 97 13.36 -23.83 3.85
N SER A 98 13.25 -23.69 5.18
CA SER A 98 12.59 -24.69 6.02
C SER A 98 11.14 -24.97 5.57
N GLU A 99 10.58 -26.10 6.01
CA GLU A 99 9.17 -26.44 5.76
C GLU A 99 8.19 -25.40 6.35
N ASP A 100 8.62 -24.66 7.38
CA ASP A 100 7.86 -23.57 8.00
C ASP A 100 8.12 -22.20 7.34
N PHE A 101 8.96 -22.16 6.30
CA PHE A 101 9.35 -20.98 5.52
C PHE A 101 10.00 -19.86 6.34
N ALA A 102 10.56 -20.21 7.50
CA ALA A 102 11.55 -19.39 8.18
C ALA A 102 12.91 -19.67 7.54
N CYS A 103 13.56 -18.61 7.05
CA CYS A 103 14.84 -18.75 6.37
C CYS A 103 15.81 -17.71 6.92
N LEU A 104 17.06 -18.11 7.07
CA LEU A 104 18.13 -17.18 7.34
C LEU A 104 18.36 -16.35 6.07
N THR A 105 18.71 -15.07 6.24
CA THR A 105 18.86 -14.15 5.09
C THR A 105 19.93 -14.59 4.08
N HIS A 106 20.86 -15.46 4.47
CA HIS A 106 21.88 -15.99 3.58
C HIS A 106 21.46 -17.27 2.83
N GLU A 107 20.35 -17.91 3.23
CA GLU A 107 19.80 -19.12 2.59
C GLU A 107 18.88 -18.77 1.41
N VAL A 108 18.52 -17.49 1.29
CA VAL A 108 17.64 -16.96 0.26
C VAL A 108 18.40 -15.93 -0.56
N ALA A 109 18.25 -15.99 -1.88
CA ALA A 109 18.72 -15.02 -2.84
C ALA A 109 17.53 -14.43 -3.62
N ILE A 110 17.68 -13.19 -4.09
CA ILE A 110 16.71 -12.58 -5.00
C ILE A 110 17.11 -13.00 -6.41
N LYS A 111 16.16 -13.45 -7.21
CA LYS A 111 16.44 -13.72 -8.62
C LYS A 111 16.65 -12.40 -9.36
N GLU A 112 17.89 -12.15 -9.77
CA GLU A 112 18.23 -10.93 -10.51
C GLU A 112 17.45 -10.82 -11.82
N GLY A 113 17.06 -9.59 -12.18
CA GLY A 113 16.33 -9.30 -13.42
C GLY A 113 14.88 -9.77 -13.47
N SER A 114 14.34 -10.38 -12.40
CA SER A 114 12.94 -10.80 -12.37
C SER A 114 11.97 -9.62 -12.46
N SER A 115 10.95 -9.74 -13.31
CA SER A 115 9.80 -8.81 -13.39
C SER A 115 8.88 -8.88 -12.17
N LEU A 116 9.08 -9.84 -11.28
CA LEU A 116 8.34 -9.99 -10.01
C LEU A 116 8.98 -9.20 -8.87
N ASN A 117 10.23 -8.77 -9.03
CA ASN A 117 10.93 -7.98 -8.04
C ASN A 117 10.28 -6.61 -7.83
N CYS A 118 10.39 -6.11 -6.60
CA CYS A 118 9.90 -4.80 -6.26
C CYS A 118 10.60 -3.71 -7.10
N GLY A 119 9.82 -2.87 -7.78
CA GLY A 119 10.34 -1.73 -8.52
C GLY A 119 11.14 -0.75 -7.65
N MET A 120 10.91 -0.78 -6.33
CA MET A 120 11.64 0.05 -5.37
C MET A 120 13.11 -0.34 -5.17
N LEU A 121 13.57 -1.49 -5.68
CA LEU A 121 15.02 -1.77 -5.81
C LEU A 121 15.71 -0.70 -6.68
N GLY A 122 14.98 -0.10 -7.62
CA GLY A 122 15.46 0.98 -8.49
C GLY A 122 14.92 2.37 -8.15
N ALA A 123 14.35 2.60 -6.96
CA ALA A 123 13.69 3.87 -6.64
C ALA A 123 14.60 5.10 -6.77
N THR A 124 15.88 5.00 -6.39
CA THR A 124 16.84 6.10 -6.56
C THR A 124 17.00 6.48 -8.05
N LYS A 125 16.90 5.52 -8.98
CA LYS A 125 16.96 5.83 -10.42
C LYS A 125 15.76 6.66 -10.86
N VAL A 126 14.57 6.33 -10.36
CA VAL A 126 13.35 7.13 -10.61
C VAL A 126 13.51 8.55 -10.04
N ALA A 127 14.10 8.67 -8.84
CA ALA A 127 14.35 9.96 -8.22
C ALA A 127 15.37 10.80 -9.00
N LEU A 128 16.47 10.21 -9.46
CA LEU A 128 17.45 10.89 -10.33
C LEU A 128 16.83 11.38 -11.63
N GLU A 129 15.95 10.59 -12.23
CA GLU A 129 15.22 10.97 -13.44
C GLU A 129 14.24 12.13 -13.23
N LEU A 130 13.65 12.25 -12.03
CA LEU A 130 12.82 13.40 -11.67
C LEU A 130 13.67 14.62 -11.36
N GLU A 131 14.76 14.45 -10.62
CA GLU A 131 15.71 15.53 -10.30
C GLU A 131 16.27 16.16 -11.58
N LYS A 132 16.72 15.31 -12.52
CA LYS A 132 17.18 15.74 -13.84
C LYS A 132 16.11 16.52 -14.59
N LEU A 133 14.87 16.01 -14.60
CA LEU A 133 13.75 16.69 -15.26
C LEU A 133 13.46 18.07 -14.63
N LEU A 134 13.49 18.18 -13.30
CA LEU A 134 13.30 19.44 -12.61
C LEU A 134 14.39 20.45 -12.97
N LEU A 135 15.65 20.02 -13.05
CA LEU A 135 16.76 20.90 -13.44
C LEU A 135 16.69 21.29 -14.93
N GLU A 136 16.27 20.39 -15.81
CA GLU A 136 16.15 20.66 -17.26
C GLU A 136 15.01 21.62 -17.59
N GLN A 137 13.89 21.56 -16.86
CA GLN A 137 12.72 22.40 -17.10
C GLN A 137 12.77 23.73 -16.34
N GLU A 138 13.70 23.89 -15.40
CA GLU A 138 13.85 25.06 -14.52
C GLU A 138 12.52 25.63 -13.98
N PRO A 139 11.63 24.80 -13.39
CA PRO A 139 10.34 25.27 -12.95
C PRO A 139 10.47 26.30 -11.83
N ARG A 140 9.52 27.23 -11.81
CA ARG A 140 9.41 28.27 -10.80
C ARG A 140 8.29 27.94 -9.82
N PHE A 141 8.63 27.79 -8.55
CA PHE A 141 7.69 27.43 -7.48
C PHE A 141 7.50 28.57 -6.49
N ALA A 142 6.29 28.71 -5.97
CA ALA A 142 6.02 29.56 -4.83
C ALA A 142 6.47 28.85 -3.53
N LEU A 143 7.20 29.55 -2.68
CA LEU A 143 7.62 29.07 -1.37
C LEU A 143 6.77 29.69 -0.27
N PRO A 144 6.36 28.93 0.76
CA PRO A 144 5.66 29.47 1.92
C PRO A 144 6.44 30.61 2.58
N GLY A 145 5.89 31.83 2.56
CA GLY A 145 6.46 32.99 3.25
C GLY A 145 7.76 33.57 2.66
N GLN A 146 8.32 33.00 1.59
CA GLN A 146 9.65 33.38 1.06
C GLN A 146 9.65 33.78 -0.44
N GLY A 147 8.48 33.92 -1.07
CA GLY A 147 8.37 34.34 -2.46
C GLY A 147 8.42 33.17 -3.44
N HIS A 148 9.33 33.21 -4.43
CA HIS A 148 9.45 32.14 -5.43
C HIS A 148 10.89 31.65 -5.55
N ILE A 149 11.06 30.36 -5.84
CA ILE A 149 12.33 29.73 -6.21
C ILE A 149 12.27 29.25 -7.66
N THR A 150 13.39 29.32 -8.39
CA THR A 150 13.55 28.69 -9.70
C THR A 150 14.62 27.61 -9.57
N LEU A 151 14.33 26.39 -9.99
CA LEU A 151 15.27 25.27 -9.82
C LEU A 151 16.31 25.25 -10.94
N ARG A 152 17.52 25.74 -10.69
CA ARG A 152 18.60 25.75 -11.70
C ARG A 152 19.73 24.80 -11.36
N HIS A 153 19.92 24.55 -10.07
CA HIS A 153 20.97 23.69 -9.56
C HIS A 153 20.42 22.81 -8.44
N GLU A 154 21.12 21.73 -8.14
CA GLU A 154 20.79 20.80 -7.05
C GLU A 154 20.56 21.50 -5.71
N GLN A 155 21.29 22.59 -5.43
CA GLN A 155 21.11 23.37 -4.22
C GLN A 155 19.72 24.04 -4.12
N ASP A 156 19.10 24.40 -5.25
CA ASP A 156 17.75 24.97 -5.28
C ASP A 156 16.72 23.90 -4.91
N ILE A 157 16.93 22.66 -5.36
CA ILE A 157 16.10 21.51 -4.98
C ILE A 157 16.20 21.28 -3.48
N ARG A 158 17.40 21.32 -2.90
CA ARG A 158 17.58 21.18 -1.45
C ARG A 158 16.85 22.26 -0.66
N VAL A 159 16.83 23.50 -1.15
CA VAL A 159 16.04 24.58 -0.54
C VAL A 159 14.56 24.24 -0.62
N LEU A 160 14.04 23.85 -1.79
CA LEU A 160 12.65 23.41 -1.93
C LEU A 160 12.29 22.28 -0.94
N LEU A 161 13.15 21.26 -0.81
CA LEU A 161 12.97 20.15 0.13
C LEU A 161 12.89 20.62 1.59
N ARG A 162 13.76 21.56 1.97
CA ARG A 162 13.77 22.09 3.33
C ARG A 162 12.53 22.93 3.62
N GLU A 163 12.18 23.85 2.73
CA GLU A 163 11.12 24.83 2.97
C GLU A 163 9.70 24.24 2.83
N VAL A 164 9.52 23.24 1.94
CA VAL A 164 8.20 22.66 1.65
C VAL A 164 7.99 21.31 2.34
N TYR A 165 9.03 20.47 2.35
CA TYR A 165 8.95 19.08 2.83
C TYR A 165 9.62 18.86 4.18
N ALA A 166 10.12 19.93 4.81
CA ALA A 166 10.87 19.88 6.07
C ALA A 166 12.05 18.87 6.05
N PHE A 167 12.66 18.67 4.88
CA PHE A 167 13.73 17.70 4.68
C PHE A 167 15.06 18.38 4.32
N ASN A 168 16.10 18.11 5.11
CA ASN A 168 17.44 18.63 4.88
C ASN A 168 18.36 17.53 4.34
N GLY A 169 18.43 17.39 3.02
CA GLY A 169 19.24 16.40 2.33
C GLY A 169 19.08 16.51 0.82
N TYR A 170 19.63 15.55 0.08
CA TYR A 170 19.51 15.46 -1.37
C TYR A 170 18.20 14.74 -1.80
N PHE A 171 17.72 15.01 -3.02
CA PHE A 171 16.46 14.43 -3.49
C PHE A 171 16.60 12.92 -3.74
N ALA A 172 17.51 12.54 -4.64
CA ALA A 172 17.84 11.15 -4.86
C ALA A 172 18.92 10.65 -3.88
N GLY A 173 18.76 9.44 -3.33
CA GLY A 173 19.75 8.80 -2.45
C GLY A 173 19.62 9.18 -0.98
N ASP A 174 19.11 10.36 -0.64
CA ASP A 174 18.77 10.72 0.74
C ASP A 174 17.26 10.68 0.99
N TRP A 175 16.47 11.48 0.26
CA TRP A 175 15.02 11.58 0.46
C TRP A 175 14.26 10.38 -0.12
N VAL A 176 14.58 10.01 -1.36
CA VAL A 176 14.10 8.78 -2.01
C VAL A 176 15.25 7.79 -2.10
N ARG A 177 15.11 6.64 -1.42
CA ARG A 177 16.12 5.58 -1.39
C ARG A 177 15.63 4.32 -2.08
N SER A 178 16.53 3.67 -2.80
CA SER A 178 16.34 2.30 -3.26
C SER A 178 16.30 1.33 -2.07
N ILE A 179 15.66 0.19 -2.29
CA ILE A 179 15.93 -0.99 -1.48
C ILE A 179 17.33 -1.49 -1.85
N ASP A 180 18.27 -1.45 -0.92
CA ASP A 180 19.65 -1.88 -1.16
C ASP A 180 19.74 -3.40 -1.33
N ASP A 181 19.11 -4.14 -0.43
CA ASP A 181 18.99 -5.60 -0.51
C ASP A 181 17.60 -6.02 -0.02
N LEU A 182 16.80 -6.56 -0.94
CA LEU A 182 15.44 -7.01 -0.64
C LEU A 182 15.39 -8.10 0.45
N ARG A 183 16.47 -8.87 0.64
CA ARG A 183 16.56 -9.92 1.66
C ARG A 183 16.58 -9.38 3.08
N THR A 184 17.27 -8.26 3.28
CA THR A 184 17.45 -7.64 4.60
C THR A 184 16.43 -6.54 4.83
N HIS A 185 15.87 -5.97 3.76
CA HIS A 185 14.99 -4.82 3.83
C HIS A 185 13.81 -4.97 4.80
N PRO A 186 12.98 -6.04 4.76
CA PRO A 186 11.90 -6.20 5.74
C PRO A 186 12.40 -6.19 7.20
N ARG A 187 13.58 -6.74 7.47
CA ARG A 187 14.17 -6.72 8.83
C ARG A 187 14.59 -5.32 9.24
N THR A 188 15.21 -4.57 8.33
CA THR A 188 15.59 -3.17 8.58
C THR A 188 14.36 -2.32 8.86
N GLN A 189 13.29 -2.50 8.07
CA GLN A 189 12.03 -1.79 8.25
C GLN A 189 11.31 -2.22 9.55
N ARG A 190 11.34 -3.51 9.89
CA ARG A 190 10.87 -4.00 11.20
C ARG A 190 11.65 -3.35 12.35
N ALA A 191 12.97 -3.28 12.28
CA ALA A 191 13.78 -2.65 13.33
C ALA A 191 13.44 -1.16 13.50
N ALA A 192 13.23 -0.45 12.39
CA ALA A 192 12.77 0.93 12.42
C ALA A 192 11.38 1.06 13.09
N LEU A 193 10.45 0.16 12.77
CA LEU A 193 9.13 0.15 13.39
C LEU A 193 9.17 -0.22 14.87
N GLU A 194 9.96 -1.22 15.26
CA GLU A 194 10.16 -1.58 16.67
C GLU A 194 10.75 -0.41 17.46
N HIS A 195 11.71 0.30 16.88
CA HIS A 195 12.27 1.50 17.47
C HIS A 195 11.19 2.58 17.64
N ALA A 196 10.40 2.87 16.61
CA ALA A 196 9.31 3.83 16.67
C ALA A 196 8.26 3.43 17.73
N ALA A 197 7.86 2.16 17.76
CA ALA A 197 6.89 1.63 18.71
C ALA A 197 7.36 1.80 20.17
N ARG A 198 8.65 1.56 20.46
CA ARG A 198 9.20 1.71 21.83
C ARG A 198 9.28 3.17 22.31
N HIS A 199 9.42 4.14 21.40
CA HIS A 199 9.68 5.54 21.75
C HIS A 199 8.46 6.45 21.54
N ASP A 200 7.48 6.05 20.74
CA ASP A 200 6.24 6.82 20.54
C ASP A 200 5.32 6.70 21.76
N ALA A 201 4.81 7.83 22.24
CA ALA A 201 3.99 7.90 23.45
C ALA A 201 2.67 7.12 23.36
N THR A 202 2.10 6.99 22.16
CA THR A 202 0.87 6.24 21.88
C THR A 202 1.15 4.75 21.74
N LEU A 203 2.24 4.39 21.04
CA LEU A 203 2.52 3.00 20.69
C LEU A 203 3.25 2.21 21.78
N LYS A 204 4.06 2.86 22.63
CA LYS A 204 4.95 2.17 23.59
C LYS A 204 4.26 1.28 24.62
N ASN A 205 2.98 1.54 24.89
CA ASN A 205 2.18 0.77 25.83
C ASN A 205 1.37 -0.34 25.15
N LEU A 206 1.41 -0.40 23.82
CA LEU A 206 0.82 -1.47 23.04
C LEU A 206 1.88 -2.58 22.92
N ASN A 207 1.54 -3.81 23.31
CA ASN A 207 2.40 -4.97 23.09
C ASN A 207 2.35 -5.40 21.61
N ILE A 208 2.87 -4.54 20.73
CA ILE A 208 2.80 -4.75 19.28
C ILE A 208 3.83 -5.80 18.87
N GLN A 209 3.34 -6.88 18.27
CA GLN A 209 4.17 -7.93 17.69
C GLN A 209 4.44 -7.62 16.22
N ILE A 210 5.71 -7.50 15.85
CA ILE A 210 6.11 -7.08 14.50
C ILE A 210 6.83 -8.22 13.79
N THR A 211 6.33 -8.63 12.62
CA THR A 211 6.96 -9.65 11.77
C THR A 211 7.64 -9.02 10.54
N ALA A 212 8.68 -9.68 10.01
CA ALA A 212 9.37 -9.26 8.79
C ALA A 212 9.43 -10.39 7.77
N ASN A 213 8.85 -10.13 6.59
CA ASN A 213 8.56 -11.18 5.62
C ASN A 213 8.85 -10.73 4.18
N ILE A 214 9.11 -11.69 3.30
CA ILE A 214 9.11 -11.50 1.84
C ILE A 214 8.03 -12.39 1.25
N LYS A 215 7.17 -11.82 0.42
CA LYS A 215 6.21 -12.57 -0.37
C LYS A 215 6.86 -12.97 -1.69
N ASP A 216 7.05 -14.26 -1.88
CA ASP A 216 7.47 -14.82 -3.16
C ASP A 216 6.26 -14.84 -4.10
N TYR A 217 6.30 -14.06 -5.17
CA TYR A 217 5.22 -14.01 -6.15
C TYR A 217 5.20 -15.20 -7.12
N GLN A 218 6.32 -15.87 -7.33
CA GLN A 218 6.36 -17.06 -8.17
C GLN A 218 5.69 -18.24 -7.47
N GLN A 219 5.96 -18.41 -6.17
CA GLN A 219 5.49 -19.56 -5.40
C GLN A 219 4.26 -19.28 -4.53
N HIS A 220 3.83 -18.01 -4.45
CA HIS A 220 2.84 -17.52 -3.47
C HIS A 220 3.16 -17.92 -2.03
N ALA A 221 4.45 -18.01 -1.71
CA ALA A 221 4.94 -18.37 -0.40
C ALA A 221 5.22 -17.10 0.42
N LEU A 222 4.94 -17.19 1.73
CA LEU A 222 5.49 -16.24 2.68
C LEU A 222 6.83 -16.78 3.15
N ILE A 223 7.90 -16.00 3.01
CA ILE A 223 9.19 -16.31 3.59
C ILE A 223 9.41 -15.37 4.77
N ARG A 224 9.55 -15.94 5.97
CA ARG A 224 9.86 -15.22 7.21
C ARG A 224 11.37 -15.00 7.27
N VAL A 225 11.79 -13.75 7.18
CA VAL A 225 13.22 -13.35 7.25
C VAL A 225 13.62 -12.88 8.65
N ASP A 226 12.69 -12.96 9.60
CA ASP A 226 12.90 -12.72 11.02
C ASP A 226 13.14 -13.98 11.85
N GLY A 227 13.32 -15.14 11.20
CA GLY A 227 13.51 -16.41 11.88
C GLY A 227 12.24 -16.98 12.52
N GLY A 228 11.06 -16.46 12.18
CA GLY A 228 9.77 -16.98 12.66
C GLY A 228 9.27 -16.32 13.95
N GLU A 229 10.06 -15.45 14.57
CA GLU A 229 9.71 -14.76 15.82
C GLU A 229 9.23 -13.33 15.57
N PRO A 230 8.09 -12.87 16.14
CA PRO A 230 7.19 -13.65 16.99
C PRO A 230 6.36 -14.64 16.19
N GLU A 231 5.88 -15.67 16.88
CA GLU A 231 4.90 -16.62 16.34
C GLU A 231 3.55 -15.90 16.13
N VAL A 232 3.01 -16.01 14.91
CA VAL A 232 1.69 -15.45 14.57
C VAL A 232 0.89 -16.49 13.80
N PRO A 233 0.17 -17.39 14.49
CA PRO A 233 -0.52 -18.52 13.86
C PRO A 233 -1.49 -18.11 12.75
N PHE A 234 -2.31 -17.08 12.99
CA PHE A 234 -3.27 -16.57 11.99
C PHE A 234 -2.59 -16.21 10.67
N TRP A 235 -1.45 -15.53 10.77
CA TRP A 235 -0.71 -15.06 9.61
C TRP A 235 -0.04 -16.20 8.84
N HIS A 236 0.46 -17.20 9.57
CA HIS A 236 1.04 -18.41 8.98
C HIS A 236 -0.04 -19.23 8.26
N ASP A 237 -1.15 -19.55 8.93
CA ASP A 237 -2.26 -20.32 8.38
C ASP A 237 -2.87 -19.67 7.14
N PHE A 238 -3.03 -18.35 7.18
CA PHE A 238 -3.46 -17.56 6.02
C PHE A 238 -2.54 -17.77 4.81
N HIS A 239 -1.23 -17.68 5.01
CA HIS A 239 -0.27 -17.79 3.92
C HIS A 239 -0.08 -19.23 3.41
N LEU A 240 -0.17 -20.23 4.27
CA LEU A 240 -0.24 -21.64 3.86
C LEU A 240 -1.44 -21.88 2.94
N ARG A 241 -2.63 -21.43 3.36
CA ARG A 241 -3.86 -21.58 2.59
C ARG A 241 -3.81 -20.86 1.24
N LEU A 242 -3.26 -19.64 1.23
CA LEU A 242 -3.03 -18.88 0.00
C LEU A 242 -2.17 -19.69 -0.98
N ARG A 243 -1.08 -20.29 -0.51
CA ARG A 243 -0.19 -21.11 -1.33
C ARG A 243 -0.87 -22.36 -1.87
N GLU A 244 -1.61 -23.09 -1.03
CA GLU A 244 -2.34 -24.29 -1.44
C GLU A 244 -3.34 -23.98 -2.56
N LYS A 245 -4.12 -22.89 -2.41
CA LYS A 245 -5.06 -22.46 -3.44
C LYS A 245 -4.32 -21.99 -4.69
N ALA A 246 -3.23 -21.25 -4.56
CA ALA A 246 -2.43 -20.82 -5.69
C ALA A 246 -1.83 -22.00 -6.47
N LYS A 247 -1.38 -23.07 -5.79
CA LYS A 247 -0.93 -24.32 -6.43
C LYS A 247 -2.07 -25.02 -7.18
N ARG A 248 -3.28 -25.00 -6.64
CA ARG A 248 -4.46 -25.59 -7.31
C ARG A 248 -4.88 -24.79 -8.54
N GLU A 249 -4.87 -23.46 -8.46
CA GLU A 249 -5.21 -22.60 -9.61
C GLU A 249 -4.06 -22.50 -10.63
N SER A 250 -2.79 -22.62 -10.24
CA SER A 250 -1.67 -22.65 -11.19
C SER A 250 -1.67 -23.90 -12.08
N LEU A 251 -2.20 -25.02 -11.58
CA LEU A 251 -2.51 -26.22 -12.38
C LEU A 251 -3.56 -25.94 -13.48
N THR A 252 -4.34 -24.85 -13.35
CA THR A 252 -5.32 -24.41 -14.36
C THR A 252 -4.79 -23.34 -15.33
N GLY A 253 -3.53 -22.89 -15.20
CA GLY A 253 -2.82 -22.05 -16.17
C GLY A 253 -3.06 -20.54 -16.12
N ASP A 254 -4.27 -20.08 -15.79
CA ASP A 254 -4.66 -18.67 -15.97
C ASP A 254 -4.02 -17.68 -14.97
N LEU A 255 -3.81 -18.09 -13.72
CA LEU A 255 -3.34 -17.16 -12.66
C LEU A 255 -1.85 -16.83 -12.77
N ALA A 256 -1.04 -17.84 -13.13
CA ALA A 256 0.42 -17.70 -13.26
C ALA A 256 0.80 -16.76 -14.42
N MET A 257 0.03 -16.78 -15.51
CA MET A 257 0.27 -15.88 -16.66
C MET A 257 -0.11 -14.42 -16.37
N ALA A 258 -1.21 -14.19 -15.64
CA ALA A 258 -1.66 -12.83 -15.30
C ALA A 258 -0.70 -12.11 -14.32
N GLN A 259 -0.13 -12.83 -13.36
CA GLN A 259 0.79 -12.26 -12.36
C GLN A 259 2.24 -12.15 -12.82
N ALA A 260 2.65 -12.98 -13.79
CA ALA A 260 3.97 -12.91 -14.44
C ALA A 260 4.09 -11.77 -15.46
N SER A 261 2.96 -11.19 -15.91
CA SER A 261 2.97 -10.08 -16.86
C SER A 261 3.43 -8.77 -16.20
N THR A 262 4.29 -8.03 -16.90
CA THR A 262 4.71 -6.67 -16.50
C THR A 262 3.48 -5.81 -16.20
N GLN A 263 3.48 -5.07 -15.09
CA GLN A 263 2.36 -4.21 -14.73
C GLN A 263 2.03 -3.24 -15.88
N LYS A 264 0.79 -3.29 -16.39
CA LYS A 264 0.24 -2.36 -17.39
C LYS A 264 -1.10 -1.78 -16.92
N PRO A 265 -1.10 -0.96 -15.86
CA PRO A 265 -2.29 -0.25 -15.45
C PRO A 265 -2.78 0.71 -16.53
N LEU A 266 -4.09 0.97 -16.51
CA LEU A 266 -4.76 1.90 -17.42
C LEU A 266 -4.98 3.28 -16.78
N ALA A 267 -4.96 3.35 -15.45
CA ALA A 267 -5.06 4.60 -14.69
C ALA A 267 -4.38 4.46 -13.33
N GLY A 268 -4.06 5.60 -12.71
CA GLY A 268 -3.68 5.67 -11.31
C GLY A 268 -4.87 6.01 -10.40
N LEU A 269 -4.73 5.73 -9.11
CA LEU A 269 -5.68 6.08 -8.05
C LEU A 269 -4.92 6.69 -6.88
N ILE A 270 -5.24 7.92 -6.52
CA ILE A 270 -4.78 8.61 -5.32
C ILE A 270 -5.95 8.66 -4.35
N CYS A 271 -5.84 8.03 -3.18
CA CYS A 271 -6.97 8.00 -2.24
C CYS A 271 -6.56 8.07 -0.76
N THR A 272 -7.48 8.57 0.08
CA THR A 272 -7.39 8.46 1.55
C THR A 272 -8.06 7.19 2.07
N SER A 273 -9.04 6.67 1.32
CA SER A 273 -9.91 5.58 1.75
C SER A 273 -9.12 4.33 2.22
N PRO A 274 -9.33 3.88 3.48
CA PRO A 274 -8.73 2.65 4.01
C PRO A 274 -9.40 1.40 3.44
N TYR A 275 -10.57 1.53 2.83
CA TYR A 275 -11.40 0.41 2.41
C TYR A 275 -10.74 -0.38 1.28
N LEU A 276 -10.73 -1.72 1.41
CA LEU A 276 -10.21 -2.63 0.38
C LEU A 276 -10.98 -2.48 -0.95
N SER A 277 -12.25 -2.12 -0.89
CA SER A 277 -13.16 -1.89 -2.03
C SER A 277 -12.78 -0.68 -2.90
N SER A 278 -12.07 0.31 -2.36
CA SER A 278 -11.74 1.56 -3.09
C SER A 278 -11.11 1.35 -4.47
N ARG A 279 -10.20 0.38 -4.59
CA ARG A 279 -9.55 0.05 -5.88
C ARG A 279 -10.52 -0.61 -6.86
N LEU A 280 -11.44 -1.43 -6.36
CA LEU A 280 -12.45 -2.10 -7.17
C LEU A 280 -13.48 -1.10 -7.70
N LEU A 281 -14.02 -0.25 -6.81
CA LEU A 281 -14.95 0.82 -7.16
C LEU A 281 -14.33 1.76 -8.20
N ALA A 282 -13.08 2.19 -7.98
CA ALA A 282 -12.36 3.03 -8.93
C ALA A 282 -12.16 2.34 -10.29
N LYS A 283 -11.84 1.04 -10.28
CA LYS A 283 -11.70 0.24 -11.51
C LYS A 283 -13.03 0.20 -12.28
N GLN A 284 -14.13 -0.15 -11.62
CA GLN A 284 -15.45 -0.28 -12.26
C GLN A 284 -15.85 1.05 -12.88
N TYR A 285 -15.78 2.13 -12.11
CA TYR A 285 -16.05 3.48 -12.58
C TYR A 285 -15.20 3.85 -13.81
N TYR A 286 -13.90 3.59 -13.75
CA TYR A 286 -12.99 3.98 -14.82
C TYR A 286 -13.22 3.21 -16.13
N LEU A 287 -13.50 1.90 -16.03
CA LEU A 287 -13.84 1.09 -17.21
C LEU A 287 -15.12 1.61 -17.87
N GLU A 288 -16.14 1.96 -17.10
CA GLU A 288 -17.36 2.57 -17.62
C GLU A 288 -17.11 3.95 -18.23
N TYR A 289 -16.34 4.80 -17.54
CA TYR A 289 -15.97 6.14 -18.00
C TYR A 289 -15.29 6.11 -19.37
N LYS A 290 -14.46 5.07 -19.62
CA LYS A 290 -13.78 4.87 -20.90
C LYS A 290 -14.57 3.99 -21.90
N GLY A 291 -15.80 3.57 -21.56
CA GLY A 291 -16.62 2.70 -22.42
C GLY A 291 -16.06 1.29 -22.64
N LEU A 292 -15.22 0.82 -21.72
CA LEU A 292 -14.58 -0.49 -21.77
C LEU A 292 -15.48 -1.55 -21.13
N LYS A 293 -15.59 -2.74 -21.76
CA LYS A 293 -16.41 -3.83 -21.22
C LYS A 293 -15.75 -4.43 -19.95
N PRO A 294 -16.54 -4.79 -18.91
CA PRO A 294 -16.01 -5.40 -17.68
C PRO A 294 -15.32 -6.76 -17.83
N ASN A 295 -15.34 -7.36 -19.02
CA ASN A 295 -14.86 -8.72 -19.25
C ASN A 295 -13.37 -8.75 -19.53
N GLN A 296 -12.57 -8.71 -18.48
CA GLN A 296 -11.28 -9.41 -18.36
C GLN A 296 -10.81 -9.27 -16.92
N THR A 297 -10.40 -10.39 -16.33
CA THR A 297 -9.85 -10.51 -14.98
C THR A 297 -8.47 -9.86 -14.92
N ILE A 298 -8.39 -8.54 -15.07
CA ILE A 298 -7.12 -7.82 -15.01
C ILE A 298 -6.94 -7.32 -13.58
N SER A 299 -6.50 -8.21 -12.68
CA SER A 299 -5.57 -7.77 -11.64
C SER A 299 -4.51 -6.96 -12.37
N ASN A 300 -4.37 -5.66 -12.06
CA ASN A 300 -3.46 -4.67 -12.68
C ASN A 300 -4.12 -3.47 -13.39
N THR A 301 -5.46 -3.29 -13.43
CA THR A 301 -6.05 -2.10 -14.12
C THR A 301 -5.70 -0.75 -13.46
N ILE A 302 -5.67 -0.67 -12.13
CA ILE A 302 -5.48 0.58 -11.39
C ILE A 302 -4.18 0.51 -10.57
N PHE A 303 -3.30 1.50 -10.73
CA PHE A 303 -2.11 1.72 -9.89
C PHE A 303 -2.47 2.61 -8.69
N LYS A 304 -2.38 2.10 -7.46
CA LYS A 304 -2.94 2.79 -6.28
C LYS A 304 -1.84 3.38 -5.39
N LEU A 305 -1.95 4.68 -5.09
CA LEU A 305 -1.25 5.39 -4.01
C LEU A 305 -2.25 5.75 -2.92
N ARG A 306 -1.91 5.49 -1.65
CA ARG A 306 -2.79 5.77 -0.50
C ARG A 306 -2.01 6.42 0.64
N GLY A 307 -2.64 7.36 1.32
CA GLY A 307 -2.17 7.89 2.61
C GLY A 307 -3.31 8.61 3.33
N ASN A 308 -3.38 8.49 4.66
CA ASN A 308 -4.42 9.17 5.44
C ASN A 308 -4.27 10.70 5.37
N SER A 309 -3.05 11.21 5.24
CA SER A 309 -2.74 12.63 5.19
C SER A 309 -3.00 13.29 3.83
N PHE A 310 -3.47 12.53 2.82
CA PHE A 310 -3.60 13.05 1.45
C PHE A 310 -4.62 14.17 1.30
N ASP A 311 -5.58 14.32 2.23
CA ASP A 311 -6.52 15.43 2.26
C ASP A 311 -6.15 16.54 3.26
N MET A 312 -5.05 16.37 4.02
CA MET A 312 -4.58 17.34 5.00
C MET A 312 -3.70 18.40 4.32
N PRO A 313 -4.11 19.68 4.25
CA PRO A 313 -3.41 20.70 3.46
C PRO A 313 -2.01 21.06 3.98
N MET A 314 -1.77 20.92 5.29
CA MET A 314 -0.51 21.35 5.94
C MET A 314 0.56 20.27 5.98
N ILE A 315 0.24 19.03 5.61
CA ILE A 315 1.18 17.92 5.60
C ILE A 315 1.56 17.68 4.13
N PRO A 316 2.82 17.85 3.70
CA PRO A 316 3.19 17.66 2.30
C PRO A 316 3.08 16.18 1.88
N PHE A 317 3.13 15.88 0.58
CA PHE A 317 3.26 14.49 0.15
C PHE A 317 4.67 13.96 0.48
N GLY A 318 4.73 12.74 0.99
CA GLY A 318 6.00 12.08 1.28
C GLY A 318 6.81 11.72 0.02
N PRO A 319 8.13 11.46 0.18
CA PRO A 319 9.06 11.21 -0.93
C PRO A 319 8.61 10.09 -1.86
N TYR A 320 8.17 8.98 -1.28
CA TYR A 320 7.77 7.80 -2.04
C TYR A 320 6.41 7.94 -2.73
N THR A 321 5.53 8.80 -2.21
CA THR A 321 4.29 9.15 -2.91
C THR A 321 4.61 9.95 -4.18
N ILE A 322 5.50 10.94 -4.07
CA ILE A 322 5.95 11.75 -5.21
C ILE A 322 6.70 10.90 -6.24
N ALA A 323 7.66 10.09 -5.80
CA ALA A 323 8.40 9.19 -6.70
C ALA A 323 7.48 8.15 -7.35
N GLY A 324 6.52 7.60 -6.60
CA GLY A 324 5.52 6.66 -7.12
C GLY A 324 4.57 7.30 -8.13
N TYR A 325 4.15 8.55 -7.90
CA TYR A 325 3.33 9.30 -8.83
C TYR A 325 4.08 9.59 -10.13
N PHE A 326 5.31 10.11 -10.03
CA PHE A 326 6.18 10.30 -11.19
C PHE A 326 6.43 9.00 -11.94
N TYR A 327 6.65 7.89 -11.22
CA TYR A 327 6.82 6.58 -11.83
C TYR A 327 5.61 6.16 -12.66
N GLY A 328 4.42 6.27 -12.07
CA GLY A 328 3.16 5.96 -12.74
C GLY A 328 2.96 6.80 -14.00
N VAL A 329 3.22 8.11 -13.92
CA VAL A 329 3.02 9.02 -15.04
C VAL A 329 4.07 8.79 -16.14
N LYS A 330 5.37 8.86 -15.83
CA LYS A 330 6.46 8.80 -16.82
C LYS A 330 6.71 7.42 -17.38
N PHE A 331 6.78 6.39 -16.52
CA PHE A 331 7.22 5.05 -16.93
C PHE A 331 6.06 4.10 -17.23
N LEU A 332 4.89 4.29 -16.60
CA LEU A 332 3.69 3.51 -16.90
C LEU A 332 2.71 4.23 -17.85
N GLY A 333 2.95 5.51 -18.17
CA GLY A 333 2.11 6.29 -19.09
C GLY A 333 0.73 6.63 -18.53
N LEU A 334 0.59 6.71 -17.21
CA LEU A 334 -0.70 6.94 -16.55
C LEU A 334 -1.07 8.42 -16.55
N THR A 335 -1.64 8.88 -17.66
CA THR A 335 -2.17 10.25 -17.80
C THR A 335 -3.52 10.44 -17.12
N ASP A 336 -4.26 9.37 -16.85
CA ASP A 336 -5.51 9.42 -16.08
C ASP A 336 -5.25 9.05 -14.61
N GLN A 337 -5.59 9.95 -13.70
CA GLN A 337 -5.42 9.77 -12.26
C GLN A 337 -6.75 10.00 -11.55
N LEU A 338 -7.35 8.92 -11.09
CA LEU A 338 -8.55 8.97 -10.27
C LEU A 338 -8.17 9.48 -8.87
N VAL A 339 -8.89 10.46 -8.35
CA VAL A 339 -8.70 11.00 -7.00
C VAL A 339 -9.93 10.68 -6.17
N MET A 340 -9.74 9.96 -5.06
CA MET A 340 -10.83 9.44 -4.23
C MET A 340 -10.67 9.80 -2.75
N GLY A 341 -11.53 10.69 -2.27
CA GLY A 341 -11.86 10.82 -0.85
C GLY A 341 -13.05 9.94 -0.46
N ASN A 342 -13.37 9.94 0.83
CA ASN A 342 -14.60 9.33 1.36
C ASN A 342 -15.86 9.99 0.77
N ASP A 343 -15.82 11.30 0.61
CA ASP A 343 -16.84 12.13 -0.02
C ASP A 343 -16.22 13.11 -1.03
N GLN A 344 -17.07 13.86 -1.73
CA GLN A 344 -16.66 14.81 -2.75
C GLN A 344 -15.84 15.97 -2.18
N GLU A 345 -16.13 16.43 -0.96
CA GLU A 345 -15.39 17.52 -0.34
C GLU A 345 -13.94 17.10 -0.04
N GLN A 346 -13.76 15.92 0.57
CA GLN A 346 -12.45 15.34 0.81
C GLN A 346 -11.69 15.12 -0.51
N THR A 347 -12.38 14.66 -1.55
CA THR A 347 -11.80 14.49 -2.88
C THR A 347 -11.25 15.81 -3.42
N GLN A 348 -12.02 16.90 -3.31
CA GLN A 348 -11.56 18.22 -3.74
C GLN A 348 -10.36 18.71 -2.91
N ARG A 349 -10.31 18.44 -1.60
CA ARG A 349 -9.14 18.78 -0.79
C ARG A 349 -7.88 18.07 -1.27
N ILE A 350 -7.96 16.78 -1.62
CA ILE A 350 -6.83 16.03 -2.19
C ILE A 350 -6.39 16.64 -3.52
N ILE A 351 -7.32 16.94 -4.43
CA ILE A 351 -7.01 17.58 -5.73
C ILE A 351 -6.32 18.93 -5.52
N GLN A 352 -6.83 19.76 -4.60
CA GLN A 352 -6.23 21.06 -4.30
C GLN A 352 -4.83 20.90 -3.71
N LYS A 353 -4.62 19.87 -2.88
CA LYS A 353 -3.29 19.55 -2.35
C LYS A 353 -2.32 19.16 -3.48
N ILE A 354 -2.73 18.30 -4.42
CA ILE A 354 -1.91 17.94 -5.60
C ILE A 354 -1.51 19.18 -6.39
N LYS A 355 -2.45 20.10 -6.62
CA LYS A 355 -2.22 21.37 -7.36
C LYS A 355 -1.37 22.38 -6.60
N ARG A 356 -1.22 22.23 -5.28
CA ARG A 356 -0.43 23.14 -4.43
C ARG A 356 0.93 22.57 -4.06
N ASP A 357 1.08 21.25 -4.11
CA ASP A 357 2.37 20.60 -3.92
C ASP A 357 3.26 20.88 -5.14
N PRO A 358 4.43 21.54 -4.97
CA PRO A 358 5.24 22.01 -6.09
C PRO A 358 5.64 20.90 -7.06
N ILE A 359 6.08 19.75 -6.55
CA ILE A 359 6.58 18.67 -7.37
C ILE A 359 5.43 17.90 -8.00
N MET A 360 4.35 17.62 -7.26
CA MET A 360 3.17 16.94 -7.81
C MET A 360 2.46 17.78 -8.88
N SER A 361 2.32 19.10 -8.67
CA SER A 361 1.71 20.00 -9.66
C SER A 361 2.56 20.07 -10.92
N PHE A 362 3.89 20.20 -10.78
CA PHE A 362 4.82 20.15 -11.90
C PHE A 362 4.65 18.87 -12.72
N ILE A 363 4.65 17.69 -12.08
CA ILE A 363 4.45 16.42 -12.79
C ILE A 363 3.08 16.40 -13.50
N THR A 364 2.03 16.86 -12.82
CA THR A 364 0.67 16.86 -13.37
C THR A 364 0.56 17.73 -14.61
N GLU A 365 1.11 18.94 -14.57
CA GLU A 365 1.08 19.90 -15.67
C GLU A 365 2.00 19.49 -16.82
N HIS A 366 3.24 19.10 -16.51
CA HIS A 366 4.26 18.75 -17.50
C HIS A 366 3.84 17.56 -18.37
N PHE A 367 3.20 16.56 -17.77
CA PHE A 367 2.75 15.36 -18.48
C PHE A 367 1.28 15.39 -18.92
N GLY A 368 0.57 16.51 -18.71
CA GLY A 368 -0.83 16.65 -19.12
C GLY A 368 -1.77 15.66 -18.43
N VAL A 369 -1.56 15.44 -17.13
CA VAL A 369 -2.32 14.46 -16.34
C VAL A 369 -3.73 14.98 -16.03
N GLU A 370 -4.75 14.17 -16.31
CA GLU A 370 -6.15 14.40 -15.96
C GLU A 370 -6.43 13.88 -14.54
N LEU A 371 -6.80 14.79 -13.63
CA LEU A 371 -7.26 14.43 -12.28
C LEU A 371 -8.77 14.21 -12.27
N ILE A 372 -9.20 12.95 -12.26
CA ILE A 372 -10.60 12.54 -12.33
C ILE A 372 -11.17 12.41 -10.91
N SER A 373 -12.06 13.31 -10.52
CA SER A 373 -12.70 13.32 -9.20
C SER A 373 -13.72 12.18 -9.09
N ILE A 374 -13.58 11.34 -8.06
CA ILE A 374 -14.58 10.33 -7.67
C ILE A 374 -14.70 10.29 -6.15
N SER A 375 -15.84 9.85 -5.62
CA SER A 375 -15.99 9.66 -4.17
C SER A 375 -16.31 8.22 -3.81
N HIS A 376 -15.79 7.77 -2.67
CA HIS A 376 -16.05 6.41 -2.21
C HIS A 376 -17.55 6.18 -1.96
N ARG A 377 -18.19 7.09 -1.22
CA ARG A 377 -19.61 6.96 -0.84
C ARG A 377 -20.56 6.95 -2.04
N GLU A 378 -20.34 7.81 -3.04
CA GLU A 378 -21.21 7.82 -4.22
C GLU A 378 -21.06 6.54 -5.04
N LEU A 379 -19.83 6.04 -5.21
CA LEU A 379 -19.60 4.79 -5.93
C LEU A 379 -20.17 3.59 -5.18
N GLU A 380 -20.01 3.54 -3.86
CA GLU A 380 -20.60 2.47 -3.03
C GLU A 380 -22.13 2.48 -3.13
N GLN A 381 -22.78 3.64 -3.03
CA GLN A 381 -24.24 3.76 -3.16
C GLN A 381 -24.72 3.36 -4.56
N ARG A 382 -24.00 3.79 -5.59
CA ARG A 382 -24.30 3.46 -6.99
C ARG A 382 -24.25 1.95 -7.22
N GLU A 383 -23.21 1.28 -6.76
CA GLU A 383 -23.09 -0.17 -6.90
C GLU A 383 -24.13 -0.92 -6.05
N LYS A 384 -24.40 -0.47 -4.83
CA LYS A 384 -25.52 -1.01 -4.00
C LYS A 384 -26.86 -0.94 -4.74
N SER A 385 -27.10 0.11 -5.53
CA SER A 385 -28.32 0.23 -6.35
C SER A 385 -28.32 -0.61 -7.63
N LEU A 386 -27.15 -1.06 -8.10
CA LEU A 386 -27.00 -1.81 -9.36
C LEU A 386 -26.96 -3.33 -9.15
N LEU A 387 -26.76 -3.83 -7.92
CA LEU A 387 -26.42 -5.23 -7.67
C LEU A 387 -27.56 -6.02 -7.01
N GLN A 388 -28.22 -6.85 -7.84
CA GLN A 388 -28.91 -8.09 -7.49
C GLN A 388 -27.98 -9.33 -7.58
N PHE A 389 -26.64 -9.16 -7.59
CA PHE A 389 -25.69 -10.26 -7.79
C PHE A 389 -25.01 -10.73 -6.48
N ALA A 390 -25.08 -12.04 -6.24
CA ALA A 390 -24.61 -12.74 -5.03
C ALA A 390 -23.11 -12.57 -4.70
N ASP A 391 -22.26 -12.29 -5.68
CA ASP A 391 -20.81 -12.11 -5.46
C ASP A 391 -20.47 -10.73 -4.88
N TYR A 392 -21.32 -9.73 -5.13
CA TYR A 392 -21.17 -8.39 -4.55
C TYR A 392 -21.79 -8.31 -3.16
N GLU A 393 -22.88 -9.03 -2.90
CA GLU A 393 -23.42 -9.20 -1.56
C GLU A 393 -22.39 -9.84 -0.61
N LEU A 394 -21.63 -10.85 -1.05
CA LEU A 394 -20.58 -11.44 -0.20
C LEU A 394 -19.47 -10.43 0.14
N MET A 395 -19.08 -9.58 -0.82
CA MET A 395 -18.04 -8.59 -0.65
C MET A 395 -18.51 -7.34 0.14
N LEU A 396 -19.78 -6.94 -0.01
CA LEU A 396 -20.41 -5.85 0.76
C LEU A 396 -20.83 -6.26 2.17
N LEU A 397 -21.36 -7.48 2.38
CA LEU A 397 -21.63 -8.01 3.72
C LEU A 397 -20.35 -8.10 4.55
N GLU A 398 -19.20 -8.24 3.89
CA GLU A 398 -17.87 -8.16 4.52
C GLU A 398 -17.37 -6.71 4.65
N HIS A 399 -17.68 -5.80 3.72
CA HIS A 399 -17.42 -4.35 3.83
C HIS A 399 -18.14 -3.74 5.04
N GLU A 400 -19.42 -4.07 5.24
CA GLU A 400 -20.21 -3.61 6.37
C GLU A 400 -19.83 -4.33 7.67
N ARG A 401 -19.18 -5.50 7.64
CA ARG A 401 -18.73 -6.19 8.88
C ARG A 401 -17.31 -5.84 9.31
N LEU A 402 -16.41 -5.57 8.37
CA LEU A 402 -15.03 -5.15 8.64
C LEU A 402 -14.92 -3.66 9.03
N TYR A 403 -15.97 -2.87 8.79
CA TYR A 403 -15.94 -1.42 9.00
C TYR A 403 -17.22 -0.83 9.65
N ALA A 404 -18.22 -1.63 10.02
CA ALA A 404 -19.26 -1.19 10.97
C ALA A 404 -18.83 -1.52 12.41
N ALA A 405 -17.91 -0.71 12.91
CA ALA A 405 -17.74 -0.42 14.33
C ALA A 405 -17.34 1.06 14.43
#